data_AF-A0A176VUX7-F1
#
_entry.id   AF-A0A176VUX7-F1
#
_cell.length_a   1.000
_cell.length_b   1.000
_cell.length_c   1.000
_cell.angle_alpha   90.00
_cell.angle_beta   90.00
_cell.angle_gamma   90.00
#
_symmetry.space_group_name_H-M   'P 1'
#
loop_
_entity.id
_entity.type
_entity.pdbx_description
1 polymer ?
#
loop_
_entity_poly.entity_id
_entity_poly.type
_entity_poly.pdbx_seq_one_letter_code
_entity_poly.pdbx_strand_id
1 'polypeptide(L)'
;MSDDSEPSRQVLVVNTANFKKSGVTKDIPLPHRTDRGDEMASTGPRKSWPHLVGQNAEEAKKKIQEDHPHLQVVILPQDSFMTMDYNLRRVRIFKDADQKVAKVPMLG
;
A
#
# COMPACT_ATOMS: atom_id res chain seq x y z
N MET A 1 -41.30 36.26 -16.63
CA MET A 1 -40.72 35.07 -15.97
C MET A 1 -39.42 34.76 -16.69
N SER A 2 -38.31 35.20 -16.12
CA SER A 2 -36.97 34.88 -16.61
C SER A 2 -36.63 33.50 -16.07
N ASP A 3 -36.69 32.50 -16.94
CA ASP A 3 -36.25 31.15 -16.62
C ASP A 3 -34.72 31.15 -16.66
N ASP A 4 -34.16 31.11 -15.46
CA ASP A 4 -32.76 31.00 -15.13
C ASP A 4 -32.27 29.56 -15.34
N SER A 5 -30.95 29.39 -15.51
CA SER A 5 -30.18 28.13 -15.48
C SER A 5 -29.97 27.36 -16.79
N GLU A 6 -29.06 27.86 -17.63
CA GLU A 6 -28.07 27.02 -18.29
C GLU A 6 -26.88 26.75 -17.34
N PRO A 7 -26.53 25.50 -16.99
CA PRO A 7 -25.27 25.25 -16.30
C PRO A 7 -24.10 25.36 -17.29
N SER A 8 -23.41 26.50 -17.21
CA SER A 8 -22.16 26.77 -17.92
C SER A 8 -21.12 25.69 -17.63
N ARG A 9 -20.61 25.10 -18.71
CA ARG A 9 -19.48 24.15 -18.73
C ARG A 9 -18.24 24.78 -18.12
N GLN A 10 -17.71 24.18 -17.05
CA GLN A 10 -16.39 24.51 -16.54
C GLN A 10 -15.41 23.39 -16.88
N VAL A 11 -14.66 23.61 -17.97
CA VAL A 11 -13.44 22.87 -18.30
C VAL A 11 -12.28 23.69 -17.75
N LEU A 12 -11.59 23.22 -16.72
CA LEU A 12 -10.30 23.77 -16.32
C LEU A 12 -9.25 22.66 -16.36
N VAL A 13 -8.49 22.70 -17.45
CA VAL A 13 -7.26 21.96 -17.68
C VAL A 13 -6.12 22.61 -16.88
N VAL A 14 -5.10 21.79 -16.63
CA VAL A 14 -3.74 22.04 -16.12
C VAL A 14 -3.53 22.10 -14.60
N ASN A 15 -2.68 21.19 -14.10
CA ASN A 15 -1.35 21.61 -13.68
C ASN A 15 -0.34 20.46 -13.73
N THR A 16 0.57 20.60 -14.69
CA THR A 16 1.86 19.90 -14.80
C THR A 16 2.80 20.43 -13.73
N ALA A 17 3.46 19.55 -12.97
CA ALA A 17 4.70 19.89 -12.29
C ALA A 17 5.58 18.65 -12.13
N ASN A 18 6.45 18.44 -13.11
CA ASN A 18 7.66 17.64 -13.01
C ASN A 18 8.67 18.39 -12.13
N PHE A 19 9.22 17.75 -11.11
CA PHE A 19 10.37 18.27 -10.39
C PHE A 19 11.54 17.30 -10.45
N LYS A 20 12.51 17.66 -11.29
CA LYS A 20 13.80 17.01 -11.49
C LYS A 20 14.85 17.79 -10.68
N LYS A 21 15.61 17.13 -9.82
CA LYS A 21 16.92 17.59 -9.33
C LYS A 21 17.90 16.46 -9.64
N SER A 22 18.76 16.62 -10.64
CA SER A 22 20.07 17.32 -10.63
C SER A 22 21.15 16.25 -10.58
N GLY A 23 21.87 16.11 -11.69
CA GLY A 23 22.99 15.19 -11.82
C GLY A 23 24.27 15.81 -11.29
N VAL A 24 25.13 14.96 -10.75
CA VAL A 24 26.57 15.17 -10.73
C VAL A 24 27.21 13.87 -11.19
N THR A 25 27.60 13.86 -12.46
CA THR A 25 28.54 12.90 -13.03
C THR A 25 29.92 13.20 -12.47
N LYS A 26 30.57 12.21 -11.86
CA LYS A 26 32.03 12.19 -11.74
C LYS A 26 32.50 10.88 -12.34
N ASP A 27 33.00 10.98 -13.56
CA ASP A 27 33.81 10.00 -14.24
C ASP A 27 34.97 9.54 -13.34
N ILE A 28 34.90 8.30 -12.86
CA ILE A 28 36.02 7.58 -12.27
C ILE A 28 35.95 6.13 -12.80
N PRO A 29 37.04 5.55 -13.33
CA PRO A 29 36.96 4.37 -14.21
C PRO A 29 36.67 3.07 -13.45
N LEU A 30 35.85 2.20 -14.06
CA LEU A 30 35.53 0.83 -13.60
C LEU A 30 36.80 -0.04 -13.51
N PRO A 31 36.88 -0.92 -12.50
CA PRO A 31 36.82 -2.33 -12.88
C PRO A 31 35.98 -3.22 -11.95
N HIS A 32 35.34 -4.18 -12.62
CA HIS A 32 34.72 -5.39 -12.11
C HIS A 32 33.29 -5.30 -11.56
N ARG A 33 32.38 -5.81 -12.39
CA ARG A 33 30.99 -6.18 -12.08
C ARG A 33 30.88 -6.82 -10.68
N THR A 34 30.19 -6.14 -9.76
CA THR A 34 29.52 -6.80 -8.64
C THR A 34 28.12 -7.20 -9.09
N ASP A 35 28.07 -8.38 -9.71
CA ASP A 35 26.97 -9.31 -9.50
C ASP A 35 27.00 -9.78 -8.03
N ARG A 36 25.83 -9.72 -7.36
CA ARG A 36 25.42 -10.29 -6.04
C ARG A 36 25.02 -9.29 -4.96
N GLY A 37 23.75 -9.40 -4.58
CA GLY A 37 23.16 -8.83 -3.37
C GLY A 37 21.64 -8.70 -3.48
N ASP A 38 20.95 -9.83 -3.63
CA ASP A 38 19.50 -9.99 -3.65
C ASP A 38 18.68 -8.96 -2.86
N GLU A 39 17.84 -8.19 -3.55
CA GLU A 39 16.52 -7.82 -3.00
C GLU A 39 15.44 -8.51 -3.83
N MET A 40 15.60 -9.83 -3.95
CA MET A 40 14.54 -10.73 -4.38
C MET A 40 13.49 -10.73 -3.27
N ALA A 41 12.55 -9.77 -3.33
CA ALA A 41 11.44 -9.67 -2.40
C ALA A 41 10.47 -10.86 -2.61
N SER A 42 10.90 -12.00 -2.09
CA SER A 42 10.17 -13.22 -1.73
C SER A 42 9.20 -13.76 -2.77
N THR A 43 9.71 -14.66 -3.62
CA THR A 43 8.92 -15.66 -4.37
C THR A 43 8.46 -16.80 -3.46
N GLY A 44 8.02 -16.46 -2.24
CA GLY A 44 7.40 -17.36 -1.28
C GLY A 44 6.11 -16.71 -0.76
N PRO A 45 5.12 -17.49 -0.28
CA PRO A 45 3.89 -16.91 0.24
C PRO A 45 4.22 -15.96 1.39
N ARG A 46 4.03 -14.65 1.19
CA ARG A 46 4.17 -13.65 2.26
C ARG A 46 3.17 -14.01 3.35
N LYS A 47 3.67 -14.39 4.52
CA LYS A 47 2.84 -14.71 5.69
C LYS A 47 2.56 -13.49 6.57
N SER A 48 3.25 -12.38 6.31
CA SER A 48 3.21 -11.16 7.12
C SER A 48 3.51 -9.92 6.29
N TRP A 49 2.91 -8.77 6.65
CA TRP A 49 3.07 -7.49 5.95
C TRP A 49 3.57 -6.36 6.87
N PRO A 50 4.85 -6.38 7.29
CA PRO A 50 5.37 -5.38 8.23
C PRO A 50 5.37 -3.95 7.68
N HIS A 51 5.52 -3.78 6.37
CA HIS A 51 5.54 -2.46 5.72
C HIS A 51 4.16 -1.77 5.69
N LEU A 52 3.07 -2.48 5.99
CA LEU A 52 1.72 -1.91 6.02
C LEU A 52 1.35 -1.27 7.36
N VAL A 53 2.15 -1.49 8.41
CA VAL A 53 1.92 -0.88 9.72
C VAL A 53 2.00 0.64 9.62
N GLY A 54 1.06 1.35 10.23
CA GLY A 54 0.94 2.81 10.18
C GLY A 54 0.29 3.37 8.90
N GLN A 55 0.03 2.54 7.88
CA GLN A 55 -0.76 2.93 6.71
C GLN A 55 -2.26 2.86 7.01
N ASN A 56 -3.09 3.42 6.13
CA ASN A 56 -4.53 3.29 6.23
C ASN A 56 -4.96 1.81 6.09
N ALA A 57 -5.85 1.33 6.96
CA ALA A 57 -6.28 -0.06 6.98
C ALA A 57 -6.98 -0.52 5.69
N GLU A 58 -7.76 0.35 5.04
CA GLU A 58 -8.42 0.03 3.77
C GLU A 58 -7.44 -0.05 2.61
N GLU A 59 -6.44 0.84 2.58
CA GLU A 59 -5.37 0.79 1.57
C GLU A 59 -4.51 -0.46 1.74
N ALA A 60 -4.18 -0.81 2.99
CA ALA A 60 -3.47 -2.03 3.33
C ALA A 60 -4.25 -3.28 2.87
N LYS A 61 -5.58 -3.31 3.11
CA LYS A 61 -6.44 -4.39 2.62
C LYS A 61 -6.36 -4.55 1.10
N LYS A 62 -6.46 -3.43 0.36
CA LYS A 62 -6.39 -3.43 -1.10
C LYS A 62 -5.06 -3.97 -1.60
N LYS A 63 -3.94 -3.54 -1.02
CA LYS A 63 -2.59 -4.04 -1.36
C LYS A 63 -2.46 -5.55 -1.15
N ILE A 64 -2.89 -6.06 0.01
CA ILE A 64 -2.85 -7.51 0.28
C ILE A 64 -3.73 -8.29 -0.68
N GLN A 65 -4.91 -7.77 -1.00
CA GLN A 65 -5.85 -8.44 -1.90
C GLN A 65 -5.42 -8.38 -3.37
N GLU A 66 -4.68 -7.35 -3.78
CA GLU A 66 -4.03 -7.27 -5.09
C GLU A 66 -2.88 -8.27 -5.21
N ASP A 67 -2.03 -8.37 -4.18
CA ASP A 67 -0.91 -9.33 -4.14
C ASP A 67 -1.41 -10.78 -4.03
N HIS A 68 -2.49 -11.00 -3.27
CA HIS A 68 -3.02 -12.31 -2.92
C HIS A 68 -4.55 -12.33 -2.94
N PRO A 69 -5.19 -12.41 -4.12
CA PRO A 69 -6.64 -12.34 -4.26
C PRO A 69 -7.40 -13.52 -3.62
N HIS A 70 -6.70 -14.61 -3.32
CA HIS A 70 -7.26 -15.78 -2.66
C HIS A 70 -7.36 -15.65 -1.13
N LEU A 71 -6.74 -14.62 -0.54
CA LEU A 71 -6.78 -14.39 0.90
C LEU A 71 -8.01 -13.55 1.27
N GLN A 72 -8.68 -13.95 2.34
CA GLN A 72 -9.73 -13.19 2.99
C GLN A 72 -9.11 -12.18 3.94
N VAL A 73 -9.15 -10.91 3.57
CA VAL A 73 -8.64 -9.82 4.40
C VAL A 73 -9.77 -9.19 5.21
N VAL A 74 -9.65 -9.21 6.53
CA VAL A 74 -10.65 -8.69 7.46
C VAL A 74 -10.04 -7.54 8.27
N ILE A 75 -10.69 -6.38 8.26
CA ILE A 75 -10.29 -5.21 9.06
C ILE A 75 -11.08 -5.23 10.35
N LEU A 76 -10.37 -5.16 11.48
CA LEU A 76 -10.93 -5.29 12.82
C LEU A 76 -10.36 -4.18 13.71
N PRO A 77 -11.14 -3.61 14.63
CA PRO A 77 -10.58 -2.69 15.63
C PRO A 77 -9.57 -3.42 16.52
N GLN A 78 -8.56 -2.70 17.02
CA GLN A 78 -7.44 -3.26 17.80
C GLN A 78 -7.89 -4.12 18.99
N ASP A 79 -9.01 -3.75 19.62
CA ASP A 79 -9.54 -4.39 20.84
C ASP A 79 -10.73 -5.31 20.54
N SER A 80 -10.90 -5.72 19.29
CA SER A 80 -11.94 -6.67 18.90
C SER A 80 -11.63 -8.07 19.46
N PHE A 81 -12.57 -8.62 20.22
CA PHE A 81 -12.50 -10.02 20.64
C PHE A 81 -12.69 -10.95 19.44
N MET A 82 -11.81 -11.95 19.31
CA MET A 82 -11.83 -12.90 18.21
C MET A 82 -11.73 -14.33 18.73
N THR A 83 -12.24 -15.24 17.92
CA THR A 83 -11.96 -16.66 18.06
C THR A 83 -10.48 -16.93 17.78
N MET A 84 -9.85 -17.78 18.59
CA MET A 84 -8.45 -18.20 18.45
C MET A 84 -8.27 -19.28 17.36
N ASP A 85 -9.13 -19.28 16.35
CA ASP A 85 -9.04 -20.20 15.21
C ASP A 85 -7.93 -19.75 14.26
N TYR A 86 -7.21 -20.74 13.72
CA TYR A 86 -6.13 -20.52 12.76
C TYR A 86 -6.61 -20.82 11.33
N ASN A 87 -6.63 -19.80 10.49
CA ASN A 87 -7.05 -19.90 9.10
C ASN A 87 -5.93 -19.41 8.15
N LEU A 88 -5.33 -20.36 7.44
CA LEU A 88 -4.28 -20.11 6.44
C LEU A 88 -4.73 -19.32 5.20
N ARG A 89 -6.02 -18.96 5.11
CA ARG A 89 -6.57 -18.12 4.05
C ARG A 89 -7.07 -16.79 4.55
N ARG A 90 -6.88 -16.45 5.83
CA ARG A 90 -7.34 -15.19 6.40
C ARG A 90 -6.15 -14.32 6.80
N VAL A 91 -6.30 -13.01 6.60
CA VAL A 91 -5.39 -12.00 7.13
C VAL A 91 -6.23 -11.03 7.95
N ARG A 92 -5.86 -10.84 9.21
CA ARG A 92 -6.51 -9.89 10.12
C ARG A 92 -5.69 -8.60 10.15
N ILE A 93 -6.31 -7.48 9.77
CA ILE A 93 -5.76 -6.14 9.88
C ILE A 93 -6.38 -5.48 11.11
N PHE A 94 -5.56 -5.15 12.10
CA PHE A 94 -6.01 -4.42 13.27
C PHE A 94 -5.86 -2.93 13.03
N LYS A 95 -6.97 -2.17 13.10
CA LYS A 95 -6.96 -0.72 13.00
C LYS A 95 -7.03 -0.04 14.37
N ASP A 96 -6.32 1.07 14.50
CA ASP A 96 -6.42 1.99 15.64
C ASP A 96 -7.59 2.98 15.46
N ALA A 97 -7.70 3.94 16.39
CA ALA A 97 -8.68 5.01 16.33
C ALA A 97 -8.51 5.92 15.09
N ASP A 98 -7.27 6.11 14.63
CA ASP A 98 -6.90 6.91 13.45
C ASP A 98 -7.10 6.17 12.11
N GLN A 99 -7.73 4.98 12.13
CA GLN A 99 -7.93 4.10 10.97
C GLN A 99 -6.62 3.58 10.36
N LYS A 100 -5.53 3.58 11.13
CA LYS A 100 -4.23 3.07 10.70
C LYS A 100 -4.01 1.65 11.20
N VAL A 101 -3.19 0.91 10.46
CA VAL A 101 -2.79 -0.44 10.84
C VAL A 101 -1.93 -0.39 12.11
N ALA A 102 -2.49 -0.87 13.21
CA ALA A 102 -1.86 -0.83 14.53
C ALA A 102 -0.89 -2.00 14.77
N LYS A 103 -1.15 -3.16 14.15
CA LYS A 103 -0.36 -4.39 14.29
C LYS A 103 0.01 -4.94 12.93
N VAL A 104 1.16 -5.61 12.85
CA VAL A 104 1.60 -6.29 11.63
C VAL A 104 0.52 -7.28 11.17
N PRO A 105 -0.07 -7.09 9.97
CA PRO A 105 -1.00 -8.06 9.42
C PRO A 105 -0.29 -9.39 9.19
N MET A 106 -0.91 -10.47 9.63
CA MET A 106 -0.39 -11.83 9.52
C MET A 106 -1.48 -12.78 9.06
N LEU A 107 -1.05 -13.85 8.39
CA LEU A 107 -1.89 -14.97 8.00
C LEU A 107 -2.37 -15.73 9.27
N GLY A 108 -3.68 -15.82 9.49
CA GLY A 108 -4.29 -16.47 10.67
C GLY A 108 -5.79 -16.27 10.88
#